data_AF-A0A818SCV0-F1
#
_entry.id   AF-A0A818SCV0-F1
#
_cell.length_a   1.000
_cell.length_b   1.000
_cell.length_c   1.000
_cell.angle_alpha   90.00
_cell.angle_beta   90.00
_cell.angle_gamma   90.00
#
_symmetry.space_group_name_H-M   'P 1'
#
loop_
_entity.id
_entity.type
_entity.pdbx_description
1 polymer ?
#
loop_
_entity_poly.entity_id
_entity_poly.type
_entity_poly.pdbx_seq_one_letter_code
_entity_poly.pdbx_strand_id
1 'polypeptide(L)'
;MPLYINYFRLGFVWPQKPIICFIWWYINYAIYGTIVIFLAWTSFERHLLVFHHQLFTTRQKQWLFHYFPMIFFTLYPIIFYLLVLLIPSCNDKYLFDYTEDICHYYPCYYYSKILNLYDILINGIIPCLLIGFFSIILLLRIIWEKRVRLGRPIQWRKYRKMTIQLLLISLIFVLFNFPLLIYYLMIICGNFSFNINPQIVRYFLFLEIFTVLFLPFVILFSLPKQYWRKKWRKRIINLRRRYRNQSFTHISI
;
A
#
# COMPACT_ATOMS: atom_id res chain seq x y z
N MET A 1 -14.72 -2.97 3.64
CA MET A 1 -15.68 -3.66 2.75
C MET A 1 -17.09 -3.88 3.33
N PRO A 2 -17.31 -4.38 4.56
CA PRO A 2 -18.66 -4.74 5.02
C PRO A 2 -19.66 -3.57 5.05
N LEU A 3 -19.21 -2.36 5.41
CA LEU A 3 -20.08 -1.18 5.49
C LEU A 3 -20.56 -0.69 4.11
N TYR A 4 -19.74 -0.78 3.05
CA TYR A 4 -20.19 -0.45 1.68
C TYR A 4 -21.31 -1.38 1.22
N ILE A 5 -21.13 -2.69 1.42
CA ILE A 5 -22.14 -3.69 1.03
C ILE A 5 -23.43 -3.47 1.83
N ASN A 6 -23.31 -3.16 3.13
CA ASN A 6 -24.46 -2.87 3.97
C ASN A 6 -25.17 -1.58 3.54
N TYR A 7 -24.43 -0.54 3.17
CA TYR A 7 -24.98 0.70 2.62
C TYR A 7 -25.75 0.45 1.32
N PHE A 8 -25.17 -0.28 0.35
CA PHE A 8 -25.88 -0.62 -0.88
C PHE A 8 -27.15 -1.45 -0.66
N ARG A 9 -27.22 -2.22 0.43
CA ARG A 9 -28.40 -2.99 0.81
C ARG A 9 -29.48 -2.14 1.50
N LEU A 10 -29.08 -1.25 2.42
CA LEU A 10 -29.99 -0.53 3.30
C LEU A 10 -30.32 0.89 2.83
N GLY A 11 -29.48 1.49 1.98
CA GLY A 11 -29.56 2.89 1.56
C GLY A 11 -29.07 3.90 2.61
N PHE A 12 -28.56 3.44 3.74
CA PHE A 12 -28.00 4.28 4.81
C PHE A 12 -26.92 3.54 5.60
N VAL A 13 -26.11 4.27 6.35
CA VAL A 13 -25.06 3.70 7.20
C VAL A 13 -25.65 3.17 8.51
N TRP A 14 -25.49 1.88 8.78
CA TRP A 14 -25.88 1.25 10.04
C TRP A 14 -24.67 0.57 10.71
N PRO A 15 -24.43 0.79 12.01
CA PRO A 15 -25.14 1.71 12.92
C PRO A 15 -24.87 3.20 12.63
N GLN A 16 -25.87 4.05 12.87
CA GLN A 16 -25.77 5.51 12.75
C GLN A 16 -25.06 6.11 13.96
N LYS A 17 -23.75 5.82 14.10
CA LYS A 17 -22.93 6.33 15.19
C LYS A 17 -21.70 7.07 14.65
N PRO A 18 -21.39 8.29 15.12
CA PRO A 18 -20.22 9.06 14.70
C PRO A 18 -18.91 8.29 14.76
N ILE A 19 -18.72 7.49 15.81
CA ILE A 19 -17.49 6.72 16.03
C ILE A 19 -17.23 5.70 14.93
N ILE A 20 -18.28 5.15 14.31
CA ILE A 20 -18.16 4.16 13.23
C ILE A 20 -17.66 4.84 11.97
N CYS A 21 -18.15 6.05 11.70
CA CYS A 21 -17.73 6.90 10.59
C CYS A 21 -16.26 7.28 10.72
N PHE A 22 -15.85 7.74 11.91
CA PHE A 22 -14.44 8.06 12.17
C PHE A 22 -13.51 6.87 12.00
N ILE A 23 -13.86 5.72 12.60
CA ILE A 23 -13.06 4.50 12.45
C ILE A 23 -12.95 4.12 10.97
N TRP A 24 -14.03 4.27 10.22
CA TRP A 24 -14.05 3.89 8.82
C TRP A 24 -13.25 4.85 7.93
N TRP A 25 -13.41 6.16 8.09
CA TRP A 25 -12.56 7.15 7.42
C TRP A 25 -11.09 6.92 7.76
N TYR A 26 -10.78 6.75 9.04
CA TYR A 26 -9.42 6.47 9.48
C TYR A 26 -8.87 5.21 8.83
N ILE A 27 -9.62 4.11 8.84
CA ILE A 27 -9.20 2.86 8.19
C ILE A 27 -8.97 3.06 6.69
N ASN A 28 -9.88 3.71 5.97
CA ASN A 28 -9.71 3.90 4.53
C ASN A 28 -8.53 4.80 4.21
N TYR A 29 -8.53 6.04 4.72
CA TYR A 29 -7.51 7.03 4.39
C TYR A 29 -6.14 6.67 4.98
N ALA A 30 -6.07 6.30 6.27
CA ALA A 30 -4.79 6.00 6.90
C ALA A 30 -4.16 4.72 6.37
N ILE A 31 -4.91 3.64 6.21
CA ILE A 31 -4.34 2.39 5.69
C ILE A 31 -3.95 2.56 4.23
N TYR A 32 -4.80 3.17 3.41
CA TYR A 32 -4.47 3.41 2.01
C TYR A 32 -3.23 4.31 1.86
N GLY A 33 -3.22 5.47 2.52
CA GLY A 33 -2.07 6.38 2.50
C GLY A 33 -0.79 5.69 2.99
N THR A 34 -0.89 4.88 4.05
CA THR A 34 0.23 4.05 4.53
C THR A 34 0.71 3.10 3.43
N ILE A 35 -0.18 2.36 2.76
CA ILE A 35 0.18 1.43 1.68
C ILE A 35 0.90 2.17 0.55
N VAL A 36 0.37 3.30 0.08
CA VAL A 36 0.94 4.09 -1.02
C VAL A 36 2.35 4.57 -0.66
N ILE A 37 2.50 5.20 0.52
CA ILE A 37 3.79 5.73 0.99
C ILE A 37 4.79 4.58 1.17
N PHE A 38 4.37 3.44 1.74
CA PHE A 38 5.23 2.28 1.86
C PHE A 38 5.65 1.70 0.51
N LEU A 39 4.76 1.69 -0.48
CA LEU A 39 5.09 1.24 -1.82
C LEU A 39 6.10 2.18 -2.49
N ALA A 40 5.97 3.49 -2.30
CA ALA A 40 6.94 4.48 -2.75
C ALA A 40 8.31 4.24 -2.08
N TRP A 41 8.33 4.14 -0.75
CA TRP A 41 9.55 3.89 0.00
C TRP A 41 10.21 2.57 -0.39
N THR A 42 9.46 1.47 -0.44
CA THR A 42 10.02 0.16 -0.81
C THR A 42 10.52 0.14 -2.26
N SER A 43 9.93 0.92 -3.16
CA SER A 43 10.45 1.08 -4.53
C SER A 43 11.80 1.80 -4.53
N PHE A 44 11.91 2.87 -3.75
CA PHE A 44 13.17 3.60 -3.54
C PHE A 44 14.24 2.77 -2.84
N GLU A 45 13.90 2.09 -1.75
CA GLU A 45 14.83 1.25 -0.99
C GLU A 45 15.42 0.13 -1.87
N ARG A 46 14.58 -0.47 -2.74
CA ARG A 46 15.05 -1.48 -3.70
C ARG A 46 16.00 -0.89 -4.73
N HIS A 47 15.77 0.35 -5.15
CA HIS A 47 16.73 1.08 -5.95
C HIS A 47 18.05 1.22 -5.17
N LEU A 48 18.04 1.73 -3.94
CA LEU A 48 19.24 1.82 -3.11
C LEU A 48 19.98 0.49 -2.92
N LEU A 49 19.26 -0.63 -2.71
CA LEU A 49 19.87 -1.95 -2.57
C LEU A 49 20.63 -2.41 -3.83
N VAL A 50 20.15 -2.03 -5.02
CA VAL A 50 20.76 -2.43 -6.30
C VAL A 50 21.88 -1.46 -6.72
N PHE A 51 21.77 -0.16 -6.43
CA PHE A 51 22.77 0.87 -6.77
C PHE A 51 23.87 0.98 -5.70
N HIS A 52 23.53 0.84 -4.44
CA HIS A 52 24.38 1.15 -3.31
C HIS A 52 24.37 0.04 -2.25
N HIS A 53 24.60 -1.22 -2.67
CA HIS A 53 24.63 -2.36 -1.76
C HIS A 53 25.56 -2.18 -0.54
N GLN A 54 26.62 -1.38 -0.68
CA GLN A 54 27.56 -1.03 0.39
C GLN A 54 26.90 -0.31 1.56
N LEU A 55 25.80 0.43 1.33
CA LEU A 55 25.02 1.10 2.38
C LEU A 55 24.33 0.11 3.32
N PHE A 56 24.17 -1.15 2.95
CA PHE A 56 23.49 -2.17 3.75
C PHE A 56 24.44 -3.20 4.36
N THR A 57 25.75 -2.94 4.35
CA THR A 57 26.77 -3.87 4.86
C THR A 57 26.87 -3.86 6.38
N THR A 58 26.74 -2.69 7.00
CA THR A 58 26.94 -2.48 8.44
C THR A 58 25.60 -2.36 9.18
N ARG A 59 25.49 -2.90 10.40
CA ARG A 59 24.25 -2.84 11.20
C ARG A 59 23.75 -1.42 11.46
N GLN A 60 24.65 -0.48 11.74
CA GLN A 60 24.28 0.93 11.95
C GLN A 60 23.66 1.54 10.70
N LYS A 61 24.25 1.30 9.52
CA LYS A 61 23.72 1.80 8.25
C LYS A 61 22.39 1.13 7.88
N GLN A 62 22.23 -0.16 8.16
CA GLN A 62 20.94 -0.84 8.00
C GLN A 62 19.86 -0.18 8.87
N TRP A 63 20.18 0.17 10.11
CA TRP A 63 19.23 0.86 10.98
C TRP A 63 18.79 2.21 10.40
N LEU A 64 19.74 2.99 9.88
CA LEU A 64 19.48 4.30 9.30
C LEU A 64 18.74 4.25 7.96
N PHE A 65 19.09 3.32 7.06
CA PHE A 65 18.57 3.31 5.68
C PHE A 65 17.41 2.32 5.45
N HIS A 66 17.12 1.43 6.40
CA HIS A 66 16.03 0.45 6.28
C HIS A 66 14.99 0.63 7.39
N TYR A 67 15.41 0.47 8.64
CA TYR A 67 14.48 0.40 9.77
C TYR A 67 13.88 1.77 10.13
N PHE A 68 14.71 2.80 10.24
CA PHE A 68 14.26 4.14 10.61
C PHE A 68 13.21 4.70 9.62
N PRO A 69 13.45 4.68 8.29
CA PRO A 69 12.46 5.14 7.33
C PRO A 69 11.18 4.31 7.36
N MET A 70 11.27 2.98 7.51
CA MET A 70 10.06 2.15 7.64
C MET A 70 9.21 2.56 8.85
N ILE A 71 9.83 2.80 10.01
CA ILE A 71 9.11 3.26 11.20
C ILE A 71 8.49 4.63 10.96
N PHE A 72 9.28 5.57 10.42
CA PHE A 72 8.83 6.92 10.13
C PHE A 72 7.63 6.94 9.18
N PHE A 73 7.73 6.25 8.03
CA PHE A 73 6.67 6.17 7.04
C PHE A 73 5.45 5.34 7.49
N THR A 74 5.58 4.54 8.55
CA THR A 74 4.42 3.90 9.20
C THR A 74 3.70 4.87 10.13
N LEU A 75 4.45 5.57 10.98
CA LEU A 75 3.88 6.41 12.03
C LEU A 75 3.31 7.71 11.46
N TYR A 76 3.95 8.28 10.44
CA TYR A 76 3.52 9.51 9.79
C TYR A 76 2.05 9.50 9.34
N PRO A 77 1.58 8.58 8.48
CA PRO A 77 0.19 8.60 8.01
C PRO A 77 -0.80 8.31 9.16
N ILE A 78 -0.45 7.37 10.06
CA ILE A 78 -1.26 7.05 11.25
C ILE A 78 -1.51 8.31 12.08
N ILE A 79 -0.45 9.05 12.43
CA ILE A 79 -0.56 10.25 13.25
C ILE A 79 -1.27 11.37 12.48
N PHE A 80 -0.91 11.58 11.21
CA PHE A 80 -1.51 12.62 10.37
C PHE A 80 -3.02 12.47 10.29
N TYR A 81 -3.52 11.30 9.86
CA TYR A 81 -4.96 11.07 9.71
C TYR A 81 -5.70 11.05 11.04
N LEU A 82 -5.07 10.62 12.13
CA LEU A 82 -5.66 10.74 13.46
C LEU A 82 -5.86 12.21 13.86
N LEU A 83 -4.86 13.07 13.62
CA LEU A 83 -4.96 14.49 13.94
C LEU A 83 -5.99 15.22 13.06
N VAL A 84 -5.96 15.02 11.74
CA VAL A 84 -6.89 15.74 10.84
C VAL A 84 -8.34 15.27 10.98
N LEU A 85 -8.58 14.04 11.46
CA LEU A 85 -9.93 13.56 11.73
C LEU A 85 -10.46 14.00 13.11
N LEU A 86 -9.59 14.08 14.13
CA LEU A 86 -10.01 14.45 15.49
C LEU A 86 -10.09 15.95 15.76
N ILE A 87 -9.46 16.78 14.92
CA ILE A 87 -9.53 18.24 15.03
C ILE A 87 -10.55 18.74 13.98
N PRO A 88 -11.86 18.71 14.28
CA PRO A 88 -12.86 19.16 13.33
C PRO A 88 -12.68 20.65 13.05
N SER A 89 -12.70 21.01 11.77
CA SER A 89 -12.63 22.40 11.29
C SER A 89 -13.97 22.89 10.72
N CYS A 90 -15.03 22.10 10.81
CA CYS A 90 -16.34 22.38 10.21
C CYS A 90 -17.46 22.32 11.25
N ASN A 91 -18.55 23.04 10.96
CA ASN A 91 -19.75 23.11 11.80
C ASN A 91 -20.45 21.75 11.91
N ASP A 92 -20.99 21.43 13.09
CA ASP A 92 -21.60 20.13 13.45
C ASP A 92 -22.65 19.61 12.46
N LYS A 93 -23.34 20.51 11.73
CA LYS A 93 -24.37 20.17 10.74
C LYS A 93 -23.83 19.45 9.49
N TYR A 94 -22.53 19.55 9.21
CA TYR A 94 -21.87 18.91 8.06
C TYR A 94 -21.01 17.70 8.48
N LEU A 95 -21.07 17.31 9.75
CA LEU A 95 -20.14 16.32 10.29
C LEU A 95 -20.52 14.89 9.89
N PHE A 96 -21.83 14.57 9.89
CA PHE A 96 -22.32 13.23 9.54
C PHE A 96 -23.66 13.32 8.81
N ASP A 97 -23.68 12.83 7.57
CA ASP A 97 -24.91 12.46 6.86
C ASP A 97 -24.93 10.95 6.68
N TYR A 98 -25.82 10.27 7.42
CA TYR A 98 -25.92 8.81 7.36
C TYR A 98 -26.69 8.29 6.14
N THR A 99 -27.36 9.17 5.40
CA THR A 99 -28.06 8.83 4.14
C THR A 99 -27.10 8.78 2.96
N GLU A 100 -25.99 9.50 3.07
CA GLU A 100 -24.89 9.44 2.12
C GLU A 100 -23.94 8.27 2.42
N ASP A 101 -23.18 7.86 1.41
CA ASP A 101 -22.18 6.83 1.58
C ASP A 101 -21.12 7.27 2.60
N ILE A 102 -20.65 6.34 3.43
CA ILE A 102 -19.49 6.57 4.31
C ILE A 102 -19.72 7.71 5.33
N CYS A 103 -20.98 7.94 5.73
CA CYS A 103 -21.34 8.99 6.70
C CYS A 103 -20.97 10.41 6.26
N HIS A 104 -21.29 10.74 5.01
CA HIS A 104 -20.92 11.95 4.25
C HIS A 104 -19.78 11.70 3.27
N TYR A 105 -19.85 12.37 2.14
CA TYR A 105 -19.00 12.11 0.98
C TYR A 105 -17.50 12.34 1.24
N TYR A 106 -17.17 13.36 2.04
CA TYR A 106 -15.78 13.70 2.40
C TYR A 106 -15.67 13.93 3.90
N PRO A 107 -14.54 13.56 4.54
CA PRO A 107 -14.28 13.98 5.90
C PRO A 107 -14.07 15.49 5.96
N CYS A 108 -14.39 16.06 7.11
CA CYS A 108 -14.39 17.50 7.40
C CYS A 108 -13.14 18.26 6.91
N TYR A 109 -11.94 17.68 7.05
CA TYR A 109 -10.69 18.35 6.67
C TYR A 109 -10.57 18.65 5.17
N TYR A 110 -11.36 17.99 4.30
CA TYR A 110 -11.39 18.28 2.86
C TYR A 110 -11.91 19.68 2.53
N TYR A 111 -12.73 20.27 3.41
CA TYR A 111 -13.20 21.64 3.26
C TYR A 111 -12.09 22.67 3.53
N SER A 112 -11.07 22.30 4.31
CA SER A 112 -9.87 23.12 4.45
C SER A 112 -9.00 22.97 3.20
N LYS A 113 -8.94 24.02 2.39
CA LYS A 113 -8.16 24.04 1.14
C LYS A 113 -6.69 23.64 1.36
N ILE A 114 -6.09 24.06 2.47
CA ILE A 114 -4.68 23.77 2.79
C ILE A 114 -4.50 22.29 3.12
N LEU A 115 -5.32 21.74 4.02
CA LEU A 115 -5.20 20.34 4.43
C LEU A 115 -5.54 19.39 3.29
N ASN A 116 -6.58 19.71 2.51
CA ASN A 116 -6.96 18.94 1.34
C ASN A 116 -5.85 18.93 0.28
N LEU A 117 -5.29 20.10 -0.06
CA LEU A 117 -4.16 20.17 -1.00
C LEU A 117 -2.94 19.39 -0.48
N TYR A 118 -2.64 19.50 0.81
CA TYR A 118 -1.54 18.76 1.41
C TYR A 118 -1.74 17.25 1.30
N ASP A 119 -2.93 16.76 1.63
CA ASP A 119 -3.26 15.34 1.57
C ASP A 119 -3.18 14.81 0.12
N ILE A 120 -3.82 15.50 -0.83
CA ILE A 120 -3.81 15.09 -2.24
C ILE A 120 -2.38 15.12 -2.81
N LEU A 121 -1.59 16.16 -2.53
CA LEU A 121 -0.24 16.30 -3.08
C LEU A 121 0.77 15.38 -2.39
N ILE A 122 0.88 15.48 -1.07
CA ILE A 122 1.95 14.84 -0.28
C ILE A 122 1.65 13.36 -0.03
N ASN A 123 0.40 13.00 0.26
CA ASN A 123 0.02 11.62 0.57
C ASN A 123 -0.48 10.86 -0.68
N GLY A 124 -0.94 11.58 -1.70
CA GLY A 124 -1.42 11.00 -2.98
C GLY A 124 -0.40 11.10 -4.13
N ILE A 125 -0.27 12.29 -4.72
CA ILE A 125 0.44 12.52 -5.99
C ILE A 125 1.93 12.22 -5.91
N ILE A 126 2.64 12.78 -4.93
CA ILE A 126 4.10 12.62 -4.83
C ILE A 126 4.48 11.14 -4.66
N PRO A 127 3.88 10.36 -3.72
CA PRO A 127 4.15 8.94 -3.60
C PRO A 127 3.88 8.16 -4.90
N CYS A 128 2.76 8.45 -5.59
CA CYS A 128 2.44 7.81 -6.87
C CYS A 128 3.51 8.08 -7.94
N LEU A 129 3.96 9.33 -8.07
CA LEU A 129 5.02 9.71 -9.01
C LEU A 129 6.35 9.02 -8.67
N LEU A 130 6.71 8.95 -7.39
CA LEU A 130 7.93 8.25 -6.94
C LEU A 130 7.87 6.75 -7.25
N ILE A 131 6.73 6.09 -7.03
CA ILE A 131 6.53 4.68 -7.39
C ILE A 131 6.80 4.48 -8.89
N GLY A 132 6.15 5.28 -9.73
CA GLY A 132 6.32 5.22 -11.18
C GLY A 132 7.76 5.46 -11.61
N PHE A 133 8.37 6.53 -11.12
CA PHE A 133 9.75 6.92 -11.43
C PHE A 133 10.76 5.83 -11.05
N PHE A 134 10.74 5.34 -9.81
CA PHE A 134 11.68 4.30 -9.37
C PHE A 134 11.44 2.96 -10.07
N SER A 135 10.20 2.64 -10.40
CA SER A 135 9.85 1.43 -11.16
C SER A 135 10.41 1.47 -12.58
N ILE A 136 10.28 2.62 -13.27
CA ILE A 136 10.83 2.82 -14.62
C ILE A 136 12.36 2.72 -14.59
N ILE A 137 13.02 3.41 -13.64
CA ILE A 137 14.49 3.38 -13.55
C ILE A 137 15.01 1.96 -13.28
N LEU A 138 14.35 1.23 -12.39
CA LEU A 138 14.74 -0.15 -12.09
C LEU A 138 14.61 -1.04 -13.34
N LEU A 139 13.52 -0.88 -14.10
CA LEU A 139 13.28 -1.61 -15.34
C LEU A 139 14.36 -1.31 -16.38
N LEU A 140 14.65 -0.03 -16.62
CA LEU A 140 15.69 0.39 -17.56
C LEU A 140 17.05 -0.21 -17.21
N ARG A 141 17.42 -0.18 -15.93
CA ARG A 141 18.69 -0.76 -15.48
C ARG A 141 18.76 -2.26 -15.69
N ILE A 142 17.68 -2.99 -15.47
CA ILE A 142 17.67 -4.44 -15.67
C ILE A 142 17.84 -4.79 -17.14
N ILE A 143 17.20 -4.02 -18.03
CA ILE A 143 17.41 -4.17 -19.48
C ILE A 143 18.87 -3.87 -19.83
N TRP A 144 19.44 -2.81 -19.26
CA TRP A 144 20.81 -2.41 -19.52
C TRP A 144 21.83 -3.45 -19.01
N GLU A 145 21.70 -3.90 -17.75
CA GLU A 145 22.57 -4.94 -17.19
C GLU A 145 22.46 -6.26 -17.95
N LYS A 146 21.26 -6.62 -18.43
CA LYS A 146 21.06 -7.79 -19.31
C LYS A 146 21.86 -7.65 -20.59
N ARG A 147 21.84 -6.47 -21.22
CA ARG A 147 22.49 -6.21 -22.51
C ARG A 147 24.01 -6.13 -22.38
N VAL A 148 24.53 -5.51 -21.31
CA VAL A 148 25.98 -5.32 -21.13
C VAL A 148 26.68 -6.53 -20.51
N ARG A 149 26.01 -7.28 -19.63
CA ARG A 149 26.63 -8.41 -18.90
C ARG A 149 26.21 -9.77 -19.44
N LEU A 150 26.03 -9.88 -20.76
CA LEU A 150 25.84 -11.14 -21.49
C LEU A 150 27.08 -12.04 -21.29
N GLY A 151 27.12 -12.82 -20.20
CA GLY A 151 28.20 -13.78 -19.99
C GLY A 151 28.53 -14.10 -18.53
N ARG A 152 28.12 -13.29 -17.55
CA ARG A 152 28.33 -13.65 -16.13
C ARG A 152 27.13 -14.43 -15.58
N PRO A 153 27.34 -15.55 -14.86
CA PRO A 153 26.28 -16.28 -14.15
C PRO A 153 25.85 -15.49 -12.90
N ILE A 154 25.30 -14.30 -13.10
CA ILE A 154 24.68 -13.51 -12.04
C ILE A 154 23.39 -14.23 -11.64
N GLN A 155 22.96 -14.06 -10.40
CA GLN A 155 21.70 -14.57 -9.82
C GLN A 155 20.43 -14.00 -10.51
N TRP A 156 20.38 -14.00 -11.84
CA TRP A 156 19.35 -13.42 -12.71
C TRP A 156 17.95 -13.90 -12.35
N ARG A 157 17.81 -15.17 -11.97
CA ARG A 157 16.54 -15.73 -11.50
C ARG A 157 16.00 -15.04 -10.24
N LYS A 158 16.87 -14.53 -9.36
CA LYS A 158 16.47 -13.81 -8.13
C LYS A 158 16.00 -12.39 -8.48
N TYR A 159 16.79 -11.65 -9.24
CA TYR A 159 16.46 -10.27 -9.65
C TYR A 159 15.22 -10.20 -10.54
N ARG A 160 15.06 -11.15 -11.49
CA ARG A 160 13.88 -11.20 -12.39
C ARG A 160 12.57 -11.29 -11.62
N LYS A 161 12.48 -12.13 -10.59
CA LYS A 161 11.23 -12.30 -9.81
C LYS A 161 10.87 -11.05 -9.01
N MET A 162 11.86 -10.46 -8.35
CA MET A 162 11.67 -9.24 -7.57
C MET A 162 11.24 -8.05 -8.45
N THR A 163 11.72 -8.04 -9.70
CA THR A 163 11.35 -7.02 -10.70
C THR A 163 9.95 -7.23 -11.22
N ILE A 164 9.59 -8.48 -11.57
CA ILE A 164 8.22 -8.82 -11.99
C ILE A 164 7.23 -8.42 -10.90
N GLN A 165 7.56 -8.65 -9.63
CA GLN A 165 6.74 -8.21 -8.51
C GLN A 165 6.49 -6.71 -8.53
N LEU A 166 7.55 -5.90 -8.65
CA LEU A 166 7.40 -4.43 -8.67
C LEU A 166 6.63 -3.95 -9.88
N LEU A 167 6.90 -4.53 -11.04
CA LEU A 167 6.22 -4.16 -12.27
C LEU A 167 4.73 -4.48 -12.17
N LEU A 168 4.36 -5.63 -11.61
CA LEU A 168 2.97 -5.96 -11.36
C LEU A 168 2.32 -5.03 -10.33
N ILE A 169 3.02 -4.69 -9.25
CA ILE A 169 2.50 -3.74 -8.25
C ILE A 169 2.30 -2.36 -8.89
N SER A 170 3.28 -1.85 -9.62
CA SER A 170 3.20 -0.58 -10.33
C SER A 170 2.09 -0.58 -11.38
N LEU A 171 1.90 -1.69 -12.09
CA LEU A 171 0.83 -1.84 -13.07
C LEU A 171 -0.55 -1.78 -12.41
N ILE A 172 -0.76 -2.51 -11.32
CA ILE A 172 -2.00 -2.43 -10.53
C ILE A 172 -2.21 -0.98 -10.05
N PHE A 173 -1.16 -0.35 -9.54
CA PHE A 173 -1.25 1.00 -9.03
C PHE A 173 -1.66 2.00 -10.12
N VAL A 174 -1.03 1.92 -11.29
CA VAL A 174 -1.36 2.77 -12.43
C VAL A 174 -2.77 2.46 -12.96
N LEU A 175 -3.17 1.20 -13.08
CA LEU A 175 -4.49 0.87 -13.62
C LEU A 175 -5.63 1.35 -12.71
N PHE A 176 -5.49 1.20 -11.39
CA PHE A 176 -6.60 1.47 -10.46
C PHE A 176 -6.55 2.85 -9.80
N ASN A 177 -5.38 3.45 -9.59
CA ASN A 177 -5.24 4.73 -8.87
C ASN A 177 -4.97 5.92 -9.80
N PHE A 178 -4.39 5.70 -10.98
CA PHE A 178 -4.12 6.78 -11.93
C PHE A 178 -5.37 7.51 -12.41
N PRO A 179 -6.53 6.85 -12.66
CA PRO A 179 -7.75 7.56 -13.04
C PRO A 179 -8.19 8.57 -11.97
N LEU A 180 -8.14 8.18 -10.69
CA LEU A 180 -8.45 9.06 -9.57
C LEU A 180 -7.44 10.22 -9.48
N LEU A 181 -6.16 9.93 -9.72
CA LEU A 181 -5.10 10.92 -9.70
C LEU A 181 -5.28 12.00 -10.79
N ILE A 182 -5.57 11.58 -12.02
CA ILE A 182 -5.88 12.50 -13.12
C ILE A 182 -7.09 13.34 -12.76
N TYR A 183 -8.13 12.72 -12.20
CA TYR A 183 -9.33 13.42 -11.80
C TYR A 183 -9.04 14.53 -10.77
N TYR A 184 -8.26 14.24 -9.73
CA TYR A 184 -7.84 15.26 -8.76
C TYR A 184 -6.94 16.34 -9.37
N LEU A 185 -6.02 15.98 -10.26
CA LEU A 185 -5.20 16.97 -10.97
C LEU A 185 -6.05 17.88 -11.85
N MET A 186 -7.08 17.35 -12.52
CA MET A 186 -8.02 18.15 -13.29
C MET A 186 -8.81 19.12 -12.39
N ILE A 187 -9.22 18.70 -11.20
CA ILE A 187 -9.88 19.58 -10.22
C ILE A 187 -8.94 20.70 -9.75
N ILE A 188 -7.66 20.39 -9.49
CA ILE A 188 -6.69 21.38 -9.00
C ILE A 188 -6.28 22.35 -10.10
N CYS A 189 -6.08 21.87 -11.33
CA CYS A 189 -5.61 22.68 -12.47
C CYS A 189 -6.75 23.40 -13.21
N GLY A 190 -7.96 22.87 -13.17
CA GLY A 190 -9.13 23.52 -13.74
C GLY A 190 -9.62 24.65 -12.85
N ASN A 191 -9.97 25.79 -13.44
CA ASN A 191 -10.87 26.71 -12.75
C ASN A 191 -12.16 25.94 -12.42
N PHE A 192 -12.66 26.13 -11.21
CA PHE A 192 -13.69 25.37 -10.45
C PHE A 192 -15.05 25.06 -11.15
N SER A 193 -15.17 25.28 -12.46
CA SER A 193 -16.39 25.15 -13.26
C SER A 193 -16.67 23.74 -13.81
N PHE A 194 -15.80 22.76 -13.60
CA PHE A 194 -16.18 21.36 -13.80
C PHE A 194 -17.12 20.94 -12.66
N ASN A 195 -18.41 20.77 -12.96
CA ASN A 195 -19.36 20.13 -12.05
C ASN A 195 -18.78 18.77 -11.63
N ILE A 196 -18.25 18.72 -10.41
CA ILE A 196 -17.71 17.51 -9.79
C ILE A 196 -18.87 16.53 -9.71
N ASN A 197 -18.94 15.57 -10.63
CA ASN A 197 -19.97 14.56 -10.58
C ASN A 197 -19.63 13.59 -9.43
N PRO A 198 -20.40 13.59 -8.33
CA PRO A 198 -20.06 12.82 -7.16
C PRO A 198 -19.99 11.32 -7.45
N GLN A 199 -20.74 10.84 -8.44
CA GLN A 199 -20.77 9.42 -8.82
C GLN A 199 -19.45 8.96 -9.43
N ILE A 200 -18.76 9.82 -10.20
CA ILE A 200 -17.50 9.46 -10.87
C ILE A 200 -16.42 9.13 -9.84
N VAL A 201 -16.28 9.97 -8.81
CA VAL A 201 -15.29 9.74 -7.74
C VAL A 201 -15.63 8.48 -6.96
N ARG A 202 -16.92 8.17 -6.72
CA ARG A 202 -17.33 6.93 -6.05
C ARG A 202 -16.84 5.70 -6.82
N TYR A 203 -16.96 5.71 -8.15
CA TYR A 203 -16.42 4.63 -8.98
C TYR A 203 -14.89 4.55 -8.90
N PHE A 204 -14.19 5.67 -8.89
CA PHE A 204 -12.73 5.68 -8.76
C PHE A 204 -12.24 5.23 -7.38
N LEU A 205 -12.89 5.66 -6.29
CA LEU A 205 -12.62 5.17 -4.94
C LEU A 205 -12.94 3.67 -4.81
N PHE A 206 -13.98 3.19 -5.49
CA PHE A 206 -14.25 1.75 -5.56
C PHE A 206 -13.15 0.99 -6.32
N LEU A 207 -12.59 1.56 -7.39
CA LEU A 207 -11.45 0.98 -8.12
C LEU A 207 -10.20 0.88 -7.24
N GLU A 208 -9.94 1.89 -6.41
CA GLU A 208 -8.83 1.91 -5.46
C GLU A 208 -8.85 0.71 -4.49
N ILE A 209 -10.03 0.26 -4.07
CA ILE A 209 -10.19 -0.93 -3.21
C ILE A 209 -9.60 -2.18 -3.87
N PHE A 210 -9.68 -2.31 -5.20
CA PHE A 210 -9.08 -3.44 -5.90
C PHE A 210 -7.56 -3.43 -5.82
N THR A 211 -6.91 -2.26 -5.73
CA THR A 211 -5.47 -2.16 -5.49
C THR A 211 -5.08 -2.90 -4.22
N VAL A 212 -5.78 -2.63 -3.13
CA VAL A 212 -5.52 -3.25 -1.82
C VAL A 212 -5.84 -4.75 -1.86
N LEU A 213 -6.92 -5.12 -2.56
CA LEU A 213 -7.35 -6.52 -2.70
C LEU A 213 -6.33 -7.35 -3.50
N PHE A 214 -5.78 -6.83 -4.59
CA PHE A 214 -4.85 -7.57 -5.47
C PHE A 214 -3.40 -7.59 -4.97
N LEU A 215 -2.99 -6.61 -4.16
CA LEU A 215 -1.65 -6.52 -3.60
C LEU A 215 -1.15 -7.83 -2.93
N PRO A 216 -1.89 -8.48 -2.01
CA PRO A 216 -1.44 -9.73 -1.39
C PRO A 216 -1.23 -10.86 -2.40
N PHE A 217 -2.06 -10.93 -3.45
CA PHE A 217 -1.89 -11.94 -4.50
C PHE A 217 -0.60 -11.73 -5.27
N VAL A 218 -0.30 -10.49 -5.68
CA VAL A 218 0.96 -10.19 -6.38
C VAL A 218 2.18 -10.51 -5.52
N ILE A 219 2.13 -10.19 -4.22
CA ILE A 219 3.20 -10.55 -3.28
C ILE A 219 3.33 -12.07 -3.19
N LEU A 220 2.22 -12.80 -3.02
CA LEU A 220 2.22 -14.26 -2.88
C LEU A 220 2.79 -14.96 -4.14
N PHE A 221 2.40 -14.51 -5.33
CA PHE A 221 2.92 -15.02 -6.60
C PHE A 221 4.43 -14.77 -6.77
N SER A 222 4.93 -13.69 -6.15
CA SER A 222 6.31 -13.25 -6.30
C SER A 222 7.27 -13.84 -5.27
N LEU A 223 6.76 -14.38 -4.16
CA LEU A 223 7.58 -14.96 -3.11
C LEU A 223 8.45 -16.11 -3.66
N PRO A 224 9.75 -16.15 -3.33
CA PRO A 224 10.63 -17.21 -3.82
C PRO A 224 10.15 -18.57 -3.27
N LYS A 225 9.72 -19.47 -4.17
CA LYS A 225 9.35 -20.89 -3.87
C LYS A 225 10.33 -21.60 -2.91
N GLN A 226 11.59 -21.18 -2.87
CA GLN A 226 12.62 -21.71 -1.96
C GLN A 226 12.37 -21.43 -0.48
N TYR A 227 11.74 -20.29 -0.12
CA TYR A 227 11.40 -19.99 1.27
C TYR A 227 10.37 -20.99 1.81
N TRP A 228 9.29 -21.20 1.06
CA TRP A 228 8.28 -22.20 1.36
C TRP A 228 8.89 -23.61 1.41
N ARG A 229 9.66 -24.03 0.39
CA ARG A 229 10.31 -25.35 0.41
C ARG A 229 11.23 -25.55 1.61
N LYS A 230 12.05 -24.56 2.00
CA LYS A 230 12.94 -24.70 3.18
C LYS A 230 12.15 -24.75 4.49
N LYS A 231 11.10 -23.94 4.65
CA LYS A 231 10.23 -23.93 5.85
C LYS A 231 9.45 -25.23 5.99
N TRP A 232 8.85 -25.71 4.89
CA TRP A 232 8.14 -27.00 4.84
C TRP A 232 9.08 -28.19 5.05
N ARG A 233 10.26 -28.19 4.42
CA ARG A 233 11.25 -29.27 4.60
C ARG A 233 11.76 -29.34 6.04
N LYS A 234 12.03 -28.20 6.68
CA LYS A 234 12.38 -28.15 8.13
C LYS A 234 11.24 -28.66 9.02
N ARG A 235 9.98 -28.26 8.74
CA ARG A 235 8.81 -28.78 9.47
C ARG A 235 8.65 -30.30 9.32
N ILE A 236 8.78 -30.83 8.10
CA ILE A 236 8.69 -32.28 7.84
C ILE A 236 9.82 -33.04 8.54
N ILE A 237 11.06 -32.52 8.52
CA ILE A 237 12.20 -33.14 9.22
C ILE A 237 11.96 -33.15 10.74
N ASN A 238 11.46 -32.05 11.30
CA ASN A 238 11.14 -31.98 12.73
C ASN A 238 9.98 -32.89 13.14
N LEU A 239 8.96 -33.05 12.27
CA LEU A 239 7.86 -34.00 12.50
C LEU A 239 8.35 -35.45 12.43
N ARG A 240 9.22 -35.80 11.47
CA ARG A 240 9.86 -37.13 11.42
C ARG A 240 10.72 -37.42 12.64
N ARG A 241 11.45 -36.43 13.17
CA ARG A 241 12.23 -36.58 14.42
C ARG A 241 11.32 -36.83 15.63
N ARG A 242 10.18 -36.14 15.72
CA ARG A 242 9.20 -36.37 16.80
C ARG A 242 8.60 -37.77 16.76
N TYR A 243 8.17 -38.23 15.58
CA TYR A 243 7.65 -39.59 15.40
C TYR A 243 8.70 -40.66 15.72
N ARG A 244 9.95 -40.48 15.27
CA ARG A 244 11.04 -41.43 15.58
C ARG A 244 11.33 -41.52 17.08
N ASN A 245 11.28 -40.41 17.80
CA ASN A 245 11.52 -40.43 19.25
C ASN A 245 10.35 -41.08 20.02
N GLN A 246 9.11 -40.96 19.55
CA GLN A 246 7.95 -41.63 20.16
C GLN A 246 7.92 -43.15 19.89
N SER A 247 8.45 -43.62 18.75
CA SER A 247 8.57 -45.06 18.48
C SER A 247 9.65 -45.77 19.31
N PHE A 248 10.67 -45.04 19.79
CA PHE A 248 11.72 -45.63 20.64
C PHE A 248 11.30 -45.79 22.11
N THR A 249 10.35 -44.99 22.59
CA THR A 249 9.82 -45.09 23.96
C THR A 249 8.84 -46.24 24.18
N HIS A 250 8.39 -46.93 23.12
CA HIS A 250 7.44 -48.05 23.22
C HIS A 250 8.07 -49.45 23.10
N ILE A 251 9.39 -49.55 22.89
CA ILE A 251 10.11 -50.85 22.75
C ILE A 251 10.93 -51.18 24.03
N SER A 252 10.78 -50.38 25.09
CA SER A 252 11.49 -50.54 26.36
C SER A 252 10.53 -50.92 27.50
N ILE A 253 9.82 -52.04 27.34
CA ILE A 253 9.10 -52.75 28.41
C ILE A 253 9.33 -54.24 28.21
#